data_AF-K1SQX2-F1
#
_entry.id   AF-K1SQX2-F1
#
_cell.length_a   1.000
_cell.length_b   1.000
_cell.length_c   1.000
_cell.angle_alpha   90.00
_cell.angle_beta   90.00
_cell.angle_gamma   90.00
#
_symmetry.space_group_name_H-M   'P 1'
#
loop_
_entity.id
_entity.type
_entity.pdbx_description
1 polymer ?
#
loop_
_entity_poly.entity_id
_entity_poly.type
_entity_poly.pdbx_seq_one_letter_code
_entity_poly.pdbx_strand_id
1 'polypeptide(L)'
;MYSGKIEGKGPRYCPSFEDKIVRFKDKERHQLFIEPCGLETEEMYLQGLSSSLPEDVQLAFIHTIPGLEHAQVMRTAYAIEYDCVDPTALNATLEFNSIAGLYGAGQFNGSSGYEEAAAQGLVAGINAALKIKGEEPLILDRGGSYIGTLIDDLVTKGCTDPYRMMTSRSEYRLV
;
A
#
# COMPACT_ATOMS: atom_id res chain seq x y z
N MET A 1 -11.20 3.16 -13.14
CA MET A 1 -10.73 4.48 -13.60
C MET A 1 -10.84 4.64 -15.10
N TYR A 2 -9.90 4.22 -15.95
CA TYR A 2 -9.99 4.51 -17.40
C TYR A 2 -10.86 3.53 -18.21
N SER A 3 -11.05 2.31 -17.71
CA SER A 3 -11.94 1.30 -18.32
C SER A 3 -13.40 1.38 -17.85
N GLY A 4 -13.74 2.34 -16.98
CA GLY A 4 -15.08 2.52 -16.41
C GLY A 4 -15.54 1.45 -15.41
N LYS A 5 -14.73 0.42 -15.11
CA LYS A 5 -15.09 -0.69 -14.20
C LYS A 5 -14.78 -0.44 -12.70
N ILE A 6 -14.07 0.63 -12.38
CA ILE A 6 -13.65 1.00 -11.02
C ILE A 6 -14.09 2.45 -10.83
N GLU A 7 -14.90 2.69 -9.80
CA GLU A 7 -15.47 4.00 -9.48
C GLU A 7 -14.49 4.88 -8.68
N GLY A 8 -13.60 4.25 -7.90
CA GLY A 8 -12.60 4.96 -7.09
C GLY A 8 -11.59 5.79 -7.88
N LYS A 9 -11.10 6.86 -7.26
CA LYS A 9 -9.92 7.61 -7.73
C LYS A 9 -8.65 6.84 -7.36
N GLY A 10 -7.66 6.87 -8.24
CA GLY A 10 -6.37 6.23 -8.04
C GLY A 10 -5.56 6.87 -6.93
N PRO A 11 -4.65 6.10 -6.31
CA PRO A 11 -3.83 6.60 -5.21
C PRO A 11 -2.99 7.79 -5.66
N ARG A 12 -2.97 8.86 -4.85
CA ARG A 12 -2.19 10.07 -5.15
C ARG A 12 -0.69 9.84 -5.32
N TYR A 13 -0.08 8.89 -4.60
CA TYR A 13 1.39 8.78 -4.49
C TYR A 13 2.03 7.64 -5.28
N CYS A 14 1.27 6.59 -5.60
CA CYS A 14 1.71 5.51 -6.48
C CYS A 14 0.71 5.34 -7.63
N PRO A 15 0.56 6.36 -8.49
CA PRO A 15 -0.37 6.29 -9.60
C PRO A 15 0.01 5.14 -10.53
N SER A 16 -0.99 4.57 -11.19
CA SER A 16 -0.78 3.70 -12.34
C SER A 16 0.08 4.40 -13.40
N PHE A 17 0.71 3.64 -14.30
CA PHE A 17 1.51 4.21 -15.38
C PHE A 17 0.67 5.17 -16.23
N GLU A 18 -0.57 4.79 -16.56
CA GLU A 18 -1.50 5.64 -17.29
C GLU A 18 -1.85 6.96 -16.56
N ASP A 19 -1.98 6.94 -15.23
CA ASP A 19 -2.17 8.17 -14.45
C ASP A 19 -0.89 9.02 -14.37
N LYS A 20 0.27 8.36 -14.27
CA LYS A 20 1.58 9.02 -14.13
C LYS A 20 1.92 9.84 -15.36
N ILE A 21 1.69 9.31 -16.56
CA ILE A 21 1.97 10.02 -17.82
C ILE A 21 1.04 11.22 -18.04
N VAL A 22 -0.22 11.13 -17.59
CA VAL A 22 -1.18 12.25 -17.67
C VAL A 22 -0.80 13.35 -16.69
N ARG A 23 -0.49 12.97 -15.44
CA ARG A 23 -0.16 13.92 -14.38
C ARG A 23 1.19 14.60 -14.58
N PHE A 24 2.16 13.89 -15.14
CA PHE A 24 3.53 14.38 -15.36
C PHE A 24 3.88 14.42 -16.84
N LYS A 25 2.96 14.96 -17.66
CA LYS A 25 3.09 15.05 -19.13
C LYS A 25 4.38 15.69 -19.64
N ASP A 26 5.01 16.56 -18.85
CA ASP A 26 6.25 17.25 -19.22
C ASP A 26 7.50 16.35 -19.03
N LYS A 27 7.34 15.13 -18.50
CA LYS A 27 8.41 14.16 -18.35
C LYS A 27 8.55 13.34 -19.62
N GLU A 28 9.67 13.52 -20.32
CA GLU A 28 9.99 12.77 -21.55
C GLU A 28 10.23 11.27 -21.31
N ARG A 29 10.56 10.87 -20.07
CA ARG A 29 10.81 9.47 -19.69
C ARG A 29 10.43 9.17 -18.25
N HIS A 30 10.07 7.91 -18.01
CA HIS A 30 9.86 7.34 -16.68
C HIS A 30 10.77 6.13 -16.48
N GLN A 31 11.50 6.11 -15.37
CA GLN A 31 12.33 4.97 -15.00
C GLN A 31 11.46 3.77 -14.59
N LEU A 32 11.92 2.59 -14.97
CA LEU A 32 11.41 1.29 -14.54
C LEU A 32 12.57 0.43 -14.02
N PHE A 33 12.25 -0.52 -13.14
CA PHE A 33 13.19 -1.56 -12.71
C PHE A 33 12.63 -2.92 -13.14
N ILE A 34 13.53 -3.81 -13.57
CA ILE A 34 13.22 -5.21 -13.87
C ILE A 34 13.78 -6.04 -12.73
N GLU A 35 12.91 -6.62 -11.93
CA GLU A 35 13.27 -7.34 -10.70
C GLU A 35 12.96 -8.83 -10.85
N PRO A 36 13.93 -9.75 -10.68
CA PRO A 36 13.65 -11.19 -10.65
C PRO A 36 12.71 -11.55 -9.51
N CYS A 37 11.64 -12.30 -9.78
CA CYS A 37 10.68 -12.70 -8.74
C CYS A 37 11.16 -13.88 -7.88
N GLY A 38 12.23 -14.57 -8.30
CA GLY A 38 12.80 -15.70 -7.55
C GLY A 38 13.94 -16.38 -8.30
N LEU A 39 14.64 -17.30 -7.62
CA LEU A 39 15.76 -18.04 -8.19
C LEU A 39 15.35 -19.14 -9.18
N GLU A 40 14.12 -19.67 -9.04
CA GLU A 40 13.61 -20.83 -9.78
C GLU A 40 12.47 -20.47 -10.74
N THR A 41 12.28 -19.18 -11.04
CA THR A 41 11.24 -18.69 -11.96
C THR A 41 11.84 -17.77 -13.01
N GLU A 42 11.26 -17.77 -14.20
CA GLU A 42 11.56 -16.81 -15.26
C GLU A 42 10.71 -15.53 -15.14
N GLU A 43 9.82 -15.45 -14.14
CA GLU A 43 8.98 -14.28 -13.89
C GLU A 43 9.84 -13.08 -13.44
N MET A 44 9.62 -11.95 -14.11
CA MET A 44 10.27 -10.68 -13.84
C MET A 44 9.19 -9.63 -13.53
N TYR A 45 9.39 -8.87 -12.47
CA TYR A 45 8.50 -7.78 -12.07
C TYR A 45 8.96 -6.46 -12.72
N LEU A 46 8.06 -5.82 -13.47
CA LEU A 46 8.28 -4.51 -14.08
C LEU A 46 7.85 -3.40 -13.10
N GLN A 47 8.71 -3.10 -12.13
CA GLN A 47 8.45 -2.07 -11.13
C GLN A 47 8.34 -0.69 -11.79
N GLY A 48 7.24 0.01 -11.50
CA GLY A 48 6.92 1.32 -12.09
C GLY A 48 5.95 1.25 -13.27
N LEU A 49 5.48 0.05 -13.63
CA LEU A 49 4.58 -0.20 -14.76
C LEU A 49 3.22 -0.80 -14.36
N SER A 50 2.74 -0.50 -13.15
CA SER A 50 1.39 -0.90 -12.71
C SER A 50 0.33 -0.28 -13.64
N SER A 51 -0.67 -1.06 -14.06
CA SER A 51 -1.70 -0.60 -15.01
C SER A 51 -3.03 -1.32 -14.83
N SER A 52 -4.09 -0.68 -15.31
CA SER A 52 -5.46 -1.22 -15.41
C SER A 52 -6.00 -1.19 -16.84
N LEU A 53 -5.13 -0.90 -17.81
CA LEU A 53 -5.47 -0.86 -19.24
C LEU A 53 -5.83 -2.25 -19.79
N PRO A 54 -6.55 -2.33 -20.91
CA PRO A 54 -6.75 -3.59 -21.63
C PRO A 54 -5.44 -4.30 -21.96
N GLU A 55 -5.46 -5.63 -21.96
CA GLU A 55 -4.30 -6.50 -22.19
C GLU A 55 -3.57 -6.18 -23.51
N ASP A 56 -4.30 -6.01 -24.60
CA ASP A 56 -3.77 -5.67 -25.92
C ASP A 56 -2.99 -4.35 -25.89
N VAL A 57 -3.50 -3.36 -25.16
CA VAL A 57 -2.82 -2.08 -24.95
C VAL A 57 -1.58 -2.25 -24.09
N GLN A 58 -1.64 -3.09 -23.04
CA GLN A 58 -0.49 -3.40 -22.21
C GLN A 58 0.67 -3.98 -23.01
N LEU A 59 0.39 -5.03 -23.80
CA LEU A 59 1.40 -5.64 -24.66
C LEU A 59 1.97 -4.63 -25.66
N ALA A 60 1.09 -3.85 -26.31
CA ALA A 60 1.50 -2.87 -27.30
C ALA A 60 2.50 -1.85 -26.73
N PHE A 61 2.27 -1.29 -25.54
CA PHE A 61 3.23 -0.33 -24.97
C PHE A 61 4.46 -1.02 -24.36
N ILE A 62 4.35 -2.23 -23.81
CA ILE A 62 5.52 -2.97 -23.27
C ILE A 62 6.55 -3.18 -24.38
N HIS A 63 6.11 -3.56 -25.58
CA HIS A 63 7.00 -3.78 -26.73
C HIS A 63 7.61 -2.48 -27.30
N THR A 64 7.22 -1.31 -26.80
CA THR A 64 7.90 -0.03 -27.13
C THR A 64 9.08 0.27 -26.20
N ILE A 65 9.23 -0.46 -25.09
CA ILE A 65 10.28 -0.23 -24.10
C ILE A 65 11.57 -0.88 -24.60
N PRO A 66 12.69 -0.13 -24.66
CA PRO A 66 13.97 -0.68 -25.10
C PRO A 66 14.40 -1.91 -24.28
N GLY A 67 14.69 -3.02 -24.97
CA GLY A 67 15.04 -4.31 -24.37
C GLY A 67 13.85 -5.23 -24.08
N LEU A 68 12.61 -4.75 -24.26
CA LEU A 68 11.38 -5.53 -24.07
C LEU A 68 10.59 -5.71 -25.37
N GLU A 69 11.17 -5.45 -26.54
CA GLU A 69 10.50 -5.47 -27.86
C GLU A 69 9.88 -6.83 -28.20
N HIS A 70 10.42 -7.90 -27.61
CA HIS A 70 9.95 -9.29 -27.78
C HIS A 70 9.60 -9.96 -26.44
N ALA A 71 9.37 -9.16 -25.39
CA ALA A 71 9.03 -9.69 -24.07
C ALA A 71 7.73 -10.52 -24.13
N GLN A 72 7.76 -11.69 -23.49
CA GLN A 72 6.57 -12.53 -23.30
C GLN A 72 5.96 -12.21 -21.93
N VAL A 73 4.68 -11.83 -21.93
CA VAL A 73 3.97 -11.44 -20.71
C VAL A 73 3.37 -12.68 -20.07
N MET A 74 3.85 -13.08 -18.90
CA MET A 74 3.28 -14.20 -18.13
C MET A 74 1.96 -13.84 -17.45
N ARG A 75 1.85 -12.59 -16.98
CA ARG A 75 0.69 -12.06 -16.26
C ARG A 75 0.50 -10.59 -16.61
N THR A 76 -0.72 -10.23 -16.96
CA THR A 76 -1.08 -8.84 -17.25
C THR A 76 -1.22 -8.04 -15.95
N ALA A 77 -0.91 -6.75 -16.01
CA ALA A 77 -1.20 -5.84 -14.91
C ALA A 77 -2.72 -5.69 -14.72
N TYR A 78 -3.13 -5.42 -13.49
CA TYR A 78 -4.51 -5.19 -13.12
C TYR A 78 -4.60 -4.23 -11.94
N ALA A 79 -5.81 -3.74 -11.68
CA ALA A 79 -6.14 -3.01 -10.47
C ALA A 79 -7.18 -3.79 -9.66
N ILE A 80 -7.12 -3.63 -8.34
CA ILE A 80 -8.05 -4.23 -7.39
C ILE A 80 -8.76 -3.12 -6.62
N GLU A 81 -10.05 -3.30 -6.39
CA GLU A 81 -10.87 -2.46 -5.51
C GLU A 81 -11.39 -3.35 -4.38
N TYR A 82 -11.33 -2.85 -3.15
CA TYR A 82 -11.68 -3.61 -1.96
C TYR A 82 -12.20 -2.68 -0.87
N ASP A 83 -13.05 -3.22 0.01
CA ASP A 83 -13.53 -2.50 1.18
C ASP A 83 -12.44 -2.39 2.25
N CYS A 84 -12.39 -1.25 2.92
CA CYS A 84 -11.57 -1.02 4.11
C CYS A 84 -12.41 -0.30 5.17
N VAL A 85 -12.02 -0.45 6.43
CA VAL A 85 -12.63 0.32 7.52
C VAL A 85 -12.00 1.70 7.60
N ASP A 86 -12.75 2.68 8.10
CA ASP A 86 -12.19 3.95 8.53
C ASP A 86 -11.26 3.69 9.73
N PRO A 87 -9.94 3.93 9.62
CA PRO A 87 -9.01 3.61 10.70
C PRO A 87 -9.25 4.46 11.95
N THR A 88 -9.99 5.57 11.87
CA THR A 88 -10.41 6.35 13.05
C THR A 88 -11.44 5.62 13.93
N ALA A 89 -12.01 4.51 13.45
CA ALA A 89 -12.84 3.62 14.25
C ALA A 89 -12.02 2.79 15.28
N LEU A 90 -10.69 2.78 15.16
CA LEU A 90 -9.77 2.09 16.06
C LEU A 90 -9.06 3.08 16.99
N ASN A 91 -8.58 2.59 18.14
CA ASN A 91 -7.69 3.35 19.02
C ASN A 91 -6.21 2.98 18.78
N ALA A 92 -5.29 3.61 19.53
CA ALA A 92 -3.84 3.39 19.39
C ALA A 92 -3.37 1.95 19.70
N THR A 93 -4.23 1.10 20.27
CA THR A 93 -3.94 -0.34 20.45
C THR A 93 -4.35 -1.19 19.25
N LEU A 94 -4.97 -0.56 18.23
CA LEU A 94 -5.65 -1.16 17.09
C LEU A 94 -6.92 -1.95 17.45
N GLU A 95 -7.48 -1.72 18.64
CA GLU A 95 -8.81 -2.23 19.04
C GLU A 95 -9.90 -1.28 18.51
N PHE A 96 -11.03 -1.84 18.07
CA PHE A 96 -12.19 -1.05 17.67
C PHE A 96 -12.81 -0.33 18.89
N ASN A 97 -13.08 0.97 18.74
CA ASN A 97 -13.69 1.79 19.78
C ASN A 97 -15.10 1.32 20.18
N SER A 98 -15.83 0.74 19.22
CA SER A 98 -17.22 0.29 19.40
C SER A 98 -17.36 -1.18 19.82
N ILE A 99 -16.31 -1.99 19.65
CA ILE A 99 -16.37 -3.45 19.85
C ILE A 99 -15.13 -3.89 20.61
N ALA A 100 -15.29 -4.11 21.92
CA ALA A 100 -14.21 -4.61 22.77
C ALA A 100 -13.75 -6.00 22.31
N GLY A 101 -12.44 -6.19 22.24
CA GLY A 101 -11.77 -7.43 21.84
C GLY A 101 -11.66 -7.64 20.32
N LEU A 102 -12.20 -6.74 19.50
CA LEU A 102 -12.05 -6.79 18.05
C LEU A 102 -10.91 -5.87 17.61
N TYR A 103 -9.98 -6.39 16.80
CA TYR A 103 -8.80 -5.66 16.33
C TYR A 103 -8.75 -5.64 14.79
N GLY A 104 -8.22 -4.55 14.22
CA GLY A 104 -7.99 -4.42 12.78
C GLY A 104 -6.51 -4.19 12.46
N ALA A 105 -6.03 -4.71 11.34
CA ALA A 105 -4.65 -4.53 10.89
C ALA A 105 -4.49 -4.56 9.36
N GLY A 106 -3.48 -3.86 8.86
CA GLY A 106 -3.00 -3.97 7.50
C GLY A 106 -3.90 -3.31 6.47
N GLN A 107 -4.09 -3.96 5.32
CA GLN A 107 -4.80 -3.36 4.20
C GLN A 107 -6.27 -3.07 4.53
N PHE A 108 -6.84 -3.86 5.45
CA PHE A 108 -8.18 -3.64 5.99
C PHE A 108 -8.32 -2.28 6.71
N ASN A 109 -7.25 -1.78 7.35
CA ASN A 109 -7.21 -0.47 7.99
C ASN A 109 -6.87 0.68 7.00
N GLY A 110 -6.88 0.42 5.70
CA GLY A 110 -6.58 1.42 4.68
C GLY A 110 -5.10 1.65 4.41
N SER A 111 -4.18 0.81 4.93
CA SER A 111 -2.75 0.88 4.55
C SER A 111 -2.46 0.07 3.27
N SER A 112 -1.33 0.34 2.61
CA SER A 112 -0.87 -0.46 1.45
C SER A 112 0.64 -0.65 1.46
N GLY A 113 1.06 -1.86 1.84
CA GLY A 113 2.44 -2.28 1.92
C GLY A 113 2.58 -3.45 2.90
N TYR A 114 3.55 -4.32 2.65
CA TYR A 114 3.73 -5.52 3.46
C TYR A 114 4.23 -5.16 4.86
N GLU A 115 5.13 -4.19 4.93
CA GLU A 115 5.76 -3.69 6.14
C GLU A 115 4.75 -2.97 7.04
N GLU A 116 3.90 -2.11 6.47
CA GLU A 116 2.81 -1.46 7.18
C GLU A 116 1.83 -2.49 7.76
N ALA A 117 1.48 -3.51 6.98
CA ALA A 117 0.55 -4.53 7.43
C ALA A 117 1.14 -5.42 8.52
N ALA A 118 2.39 -5.85 8.37
CA ALA A 118 3.10 -6.65 9.35
C ALA A 118 3.24 -5.90 10.69
N ALA A 119 3.59 -4.61 10.64
CA ALA A 119 3.73 -3.78 11.84
C ALA A 119 2.42 -3.63 12.60
N GLN A 120 1.31 -3.36 11.89
CA GLN A 120 -0.01 -3.29 12.51
C GLN A 120 -0.44 -4.65 13.07
N GLY A 121 -0.23 -5.74 12.32
CA GLY A 121 -0.58 -7.09 12.74
C GLY A 121 0.15 -7.52 14.01
N LEU A 122 1.43 -7.14 14.14
CA LEU A 122 2.21 -7.37 15.35
C LEU A 122 1.61 -6.66 16.56
N VAL A 123 1.31 -5.35 16.45
CA VAL A 123 0.76 -4.57 17.56
C VAL A 123 -0.65 -5.04 17.94
N ALA A 124 -1.51 -5.26 16.95
CA ALA A 124 -2.86 -5.79 17.15
C ALA A 124 -2.82 -7.17 17.84
N GLY A 125 -1.93 -8.07 17.40
CA GLY A 125 -1.77 -9.39 17.99
C GLY A 125 -1.27 -9.35 19.44
N ILE A 126 -0.30 -8.49 19.75
CA ILE A 126 0.19 -8.27 21.12
C ILE A 126 -0.96 -7.77 22.01
N ASN A 127 -1.68 -6.75 21.58
CA ASN A 127 -2.76 -6.16 22.38
C ASN A 127 -3.96 -7.09 22.56
N ALA A 128 -4.30 -7.89 21.55
CA ALA A 128 -5.31 -8.93 21.68
C ALA A 128 -4.93 -9.96 22.77
N ALA A 129 -3.65 -10.38 22.80
CA ALA A 129 -3.16 -11.29 23.83
C ALA A 129 -3.15 -10.66 25.24
N LEU A 130 -2.70 -9.41 25.36
CA LEU A 130 -2.69 -8.67 26.64
C LEU A 130 -4.11 -8.49 27.18
N LYS A 131 -5.08 -8.19 26.32
CA LYS A 131 -6.50 -8.06 26.69
C LYS A 131 -7.04 -9.34 27.33
N ILE A 132 -6.75 -10.50 26.73
CA ILE A 132 -7.18 -11.81 27.27
C ILE A 132 -6.54 -12.08 28.63
N LYS A 133 -5.29 -11.66 28.83
CA LYS A 133 -4.58 -11.81 30.11
C LYS A 133 -4.98 -10.78 31.17
N GLY A 134 -5.72 -9.74 30.81
CA GLY A 134 -6.02 -8.61 31.70
C GLY A 134 -4.80 -7.77 32.01
N GLU A 135 -3.82 -7.72 31.11
CA GLU A 135 -2.60 -6.93 31.23
C GLU A 135 -2.73 -5.57 30.52
N GLU A 136 -1.88 -4.62 30.89
CA GLU A 136 -1.84 -3.28 30.26
C GLU A 136 -1.48 -3.37 28.77
N PRO A 137 -2.14 -2.60 27.88
CA PRO A 137 -1.89 -2.65 26.46
C PRO A 137 -0.53 -2.03 26.09
N LEU A 138 0.07 -2.54 25.01
CA LEU A 138 1.20 -1.94 24.34
C LEU A 138 0.74 -0.79 23.44
N ILE A 139 1.20 0.41 23.75
CA ILE A 139 1.04 1.61 22.91
C ILE A 139 2.43 2.09 22.51
N LEU A 140 2.67 2.23 21.21
CA LEU A 140 3.93 2.73 20.68
C LEU A 140 3.83 4.22 20.41
N ASP A 141 4.69 5.00 21.06
CA ASP A 141 4.72 6.45 20.87
C ASP A 141 5.25 6.83 19.48
N ARG A 142 4.65 7.86 18.87
CA ARG A 142 5.05 8.35 17.53
C ARG A 142 6.48 8.88 17.50
N GLY A 143 6.96 9.46 18.60
CA GLY A 143 8.33 9.95 18.74
C GLY A 143 9.35 8.85 19.00
N GLY A 144 8.90 7.67 19.45
CA GLY A 144 9.78 6.53 19.74
C GLY A 144 9.88 5.49 18.63
N SER A 145 8.98 5.50 17.64
CA SER A 145 9.01 4.51 16.56
C SER A 145 8.23 4.91 15.30
N TYR A 146 8.67 4.39 14.16
CA TYR A 146 7.90 4.49 12.91
C TYR A 146 6.60 3.70 12.95
N ILE A 147 6.51 2.62 13.74
CA ILE A 147 5.25 1.89 13.96
C ILE A 147 4.26 2.78 14.74
N GLY A 148 4.73 3.48 15.77
CA GLY A 148 3.92 4.48 16.47
C GLY A 148 3.44 5.60 15.54
N THR A 149 4.32 6.10 14.67
CA THR A 149 3.95 7.10 13.64
C THR A 149 2.88 6.55 12.69
N LEU A 150 3.03 5.32 12.20
CA LEU A 150 2.06 4.64 11.33
C LEU A 150 0.68 4.56 11.99
N ILE A 151 0.63 4.02 13.22
CA ILE A 151 -0.61 3.79 13.94
C ILE A 151 -1.27 5.13 14.28
N ASP A 152 -0.51 6.08 14.82
CA ASP A 152 -1.01 7.41 15.17
C ASP A 152 -1.58 8.14 13.95
N ASP A 153 -0.86 8.16 12.82
CA ASP A 153 -1.38 8.79 11.61
C ASP A 153 -2.70 8.15 11.16
N LEU A 154 -2.79 6.81 11.16
CA LEU A 154 -4.01 6.10 10.75
C LEU A 154 -5.21 6.43 11.66
N VAL A 155 -5.05 6.29 12.98
CA VAL A 155 -6.18 6.43 13.93
C VAL A 155 -6.55 7.89 14.20
N THR A 156 -5.62 8.83 14.02
CA THR A 156 -5.85 10.27 14.28
C THR A 156 -6.29 11.02 13.02
N LYS A 157 -5.67 10.76 11.87
CA LYS A 157 -5.93 11.53 10.63
C LYS A 157 -6.86 10.81 9.67
N GLY A 158 -7.07 9.51 9.84
CA GLY A 158 -7.78 8.70 8.85
C GLY A 158 -6.98 8.48 7.58
N CYS A 159 -7.63 7.90 6.57
CA CYS A 159 -7.00 7.52 5.31
C CYS A 159 -7.91 7.83 4.12
N THR A 160 -7.55 8.80 3.28
CA THR A 160 -8.32 9.16 2.07
C THR A 160 -7.82 8.47 0.79
N ASP A 161 -6.58 8.00 0.81
CA ASP A 161 -5.96 7.09 -0.16
C ASP A 161 -5.15 6.06 0.63
N PRO A 162 -4.81 4.88 0.08
CA PRO A 162 -4.08 3.87 0.85
C PRO A 162 -2.78 4.41 1.49
N TYR A 163 -2.67 4.32 2.82
CA TYR A 163 -1.55 4.86 3.59
C TYR A 163 -0.25 4.13 3.24
N ARG A 164 0.82 4.90 3.05
CA ARG A 164 2.18 4.40 2.83
C ARG A 164 3.16 5.15 3.72
N MET A 165 4.08 4.45 4.37
CA MET A 165 5.08 5.04 5.26
C MET A 165 5.96 6.08 4.59
N MET A 166 6.23 5.93 3.29
CA MET A 166 7.01 6.90 2.51
C MET A 166 6.37 8.30 2.51
N THR A 167 5.06 8.40 2.72
CA THR A 167 4.32 9.68 2.77
C THR A 167 4.27 10.28 4.18
N SER A 168 4.65 9.51 5.20
CA SER A 168 4.71 9.96 6.58
C SER A 168 5.83 10.98 6.78
N ARG A 169 5.65 11.87 7.76
CA ARG A 169 6.72 12.76 8.23
C ARG A 169 6.95 12.45 9.70
N SER A 170 8.05 11.77 10.00
CA SER A 170 8.52 11.66 11.37
C SER A 170 9.32 12.91 11.73
N GLU A 171 8.84 13.66 12.72
CA GLU A 171 9.54 14.82 13.27
C GLU A 171 10.83 14.41 14.00
N TYR A 172 10.96 13.13 14.35
CA TYR A 172 12.05 12.56 15.16
C TYR A 172 12.99 11.65 14.37
N ARG A 173 13.15 11.88 13.06
CA ARG A 173 13.96 11.04 12.13
C ARG A 173 15.44 10.79 12.49
N LEU A 174 15.98 11.42 13.54
CA LEU A 174 17.40 11.34 13.95
C LEU A 174 17.62 10.66 15.30
N VAL A 175 16.55 10.41 16.06
CA VAL A 175 16.61 9.98 17.45
C VAL A 175 16.20 8.51 17.54
#